data_AF-A0A7C6R3D9-F1
#
_entry.id   AF-A0A7C6R3D9-F1
#
_cell.length_a   1.000
_cell.length_b   1.000
_cell.length_c   1.000
_cell.angle_alpha   90.00
_cell.angle_beta   90.00
_cell.angle_gamma   90.00
#
_symmetry.space_group_name_H-M   'P 1'
#
loop_
_entity.id
_entity.type
_entity.pdbx_description
1 polymer ?
#
loop_
_entity_poly.entity_id
_entity_poly.type
_entity_poly.pdbx_seq_one_letter_code
_entity_poly.pdbx_strand_id
1 'polypeptide(L)'
;MLYNLNEIHFLELEKVKKLGRMPKNALEAWLMYLNNLPGEKLEAMPVEVPGLKKALTIEEIFKKSEKERRLYELREKAIRDEISMVAGAEERGMAKGRIEGRIEGLVEKARDSINRLLQKRFASVASELQNNIDQITDLETLDRIYDRLLDAETPEQARQAVLS
;
A
#
# COMPACT_ATOMS: atom_id res chain seq x y z
N MET A 1 -36.10 -26.57 58.24
CA MET A 1 -36.06 -26.19 56.82
C MET A 1 -35.61 -24.76 56.72
N LEU A 2 -34.36 -24.50 56.31
CA LEU A 2 -33.86 -23.14 56.05
C LEU A 2 -33.60 -23.02 54.55
N TYR A 3 -34.60 -22.53 53.82
CA TYR A 3 -34.48 -22.15 52.42
C TYR A 3 -34.54 -20.62 52.36
N ASN A 4 -33.42 -19.94 52.63
CA ASN A 4 -33.23 -18.60 52.10
C ASN A 4 -32.77 -18.78 50.64
N LEU A 5 -33.74 -19.04 49.74
CA LEU A 5 -33.47 -19.09 48.30
C LEU A 5 -33.21 -17.65 47.82
N ASN A 6 -32.00 -17.44 47.30
CA ASN A 6 -31.54 -16.35 46.43
C ASN A 6 -32.57 -15.22 46.15
N GLU A 7 -32.36 -14.07 46.79
CA GLU A 7 -32.99 -12.81 46.38
C GLU A 7 -32.28 -12.26 45.14
N ILE A 8 -33.05 -11.93 44.10
CA ILE A 8 -32.54 -11.32 42.87
C ILE A 8 -32.94 -9.84 42.88
N HIS A 9 -31.95 -8.95 42.86
CA HIS A 9 -32.17 -7.52 42.71
C HIS A 9 -31.98 -7.10 41.25
N PHE A 10 -33.00 -6.46 40.67
CA PHE A 10 -32.91 -5.84 39.35
C PHE A 10 -32.58 -4.36 39.49
N LEU A 11 -31.45 -3.95 38.90
CA LEU A 11 -30.99 -2.57 38.91
C LEU A 11 -31.09 -1.99 37.49
N GLU A 12 -32.01 -1.05 37.30
CA GLU A 12 -32.24 -0.43 35.99
C GLU A 12 -31.34 0.79 35.80
N LEU A 13 -30.27 0.60 35.05
CA LEU A 13 -29.27 1.62 34.75
C LEU A 13 -29.89 2.89 34.11
N GLU A 14 -30.85 2.74 33.19
CA GLU A 14 -31.51 3.88 32.52
C GLU A 14 -32.29 4.80 33.47
N LYS A 15 -32.82 4.28 34.59
CA LYS A 15 -33.53 5.11 35.58
C LYS A 15 -32.61 6.13 36.24
N VAL A 16 -31.32 5.81 36.34
CA VAL A 16 -30.31 6.66 36.98
C VAL A 16 -29.97 7.87 36.10
N LYS A 17 -29.99 7.71 34.76
CA LYS A 17 -29.77 8.83 33.82
C LYS A 17 -30.84 9.92 33.96
N LYS A 18 -32.07 9.54 34.33
CA LYS A 18 -33.22 10.45 34.50
C LYS A 18 -33.22 11.21 35.83
N LEU A 19 -32.32 10.88 36.76
CA LEU A 19 -32.31 11.50 38.09
C LEU A 19 -31.93 12.99 38.04
N GLY A 20 -31.08 13.41 37.10
CA GLY A 20 -30.70 14.82 36.93
C GLY A 20 -29.97 15.45 38.14
N ARG A 21 -29.57 14.66 39.14
CA ARG A 21 -28.95 15.08 40.40
C ARG A 21 -27.72 14.23 40.75
N MET A 22 -26.96 14.67 41.75
CA MET A 22 -25.85 13.90 42.34
C MET A 22 -26.34 12.65 43.09
N PRO A 23 -25.51 11.59 43.20
CA PRO A 23 -25.88 10.37 43.92
C PRO A 23 -26.00 10.64 45.43
N LYS A 24 -27.02 10.04 46.07
CA LYS A 24 -27.27 10.15 47.51
C LYS A 24 -26.59 9.06 48.33
N ASN A 25 -26.15 7.98 47.69
CA ASN A 25 -25.52 6.83 48.32
C ASN A 25 -24.53 6.13 47.36
N ALA A 26 -23.78 5.16 47.90
CA ALA A 26 -22.79 4.42 47.14
C ALA A 26 -23.38 3.64 45.96
N LEU A 27 -24.58 3.06 46.09
CA LEU A 27 -25.23 2.31 45.01
C LEU A 27 -25.57 3.21 43.82
N GLU A 28 -26.16 4.39 44.07
CA GLU A 28 -26.42 5.37 43.02
C GLU A 28 -25.12 5.83 42.34
N ALA A 29 -24.03 6.02 43.10
CA ALA A 29 -22.73 6.39 42.55
C ALA A 29 -22.15 5.29 41.62
N TRP A 30 -22.23 4.02 42.04
CA TRP A 30 -21.84 2.88 41.21
C TRP A 30 -22.71 2.72 39.96
N LEU A 31 -24.02 2.91 40.08
CA LEU A 31 -24.91 2.84 38.93
C LEU A 31 -24.66 4.00 37.95
N MET A 32 -24.31 5.19 38.43
CA MET A 32 -23.91 6.31 37.57
C MET A 32 -22.61 6.02 36.82
N TYR A 33 -21.61 5.43 37.49
CA TYR A 33 -20.36 4.98 36.89
C TYR A 33 -20.58 3.92 35.79
N LEU A 34 -21.31 2.85 36.11
CA LEU A 34 -21.59 1.75 35.17
C LEU A 34 -22.42 2.20 33.95
N ASN A 35 -23.14 3.31 34.07
CA ASN A 35 -23.88 3.92 32.97
C ASN A 35 -23.02 4.72 31.98
N ASN A 36 -21.70 4.80 32.19
CA ASN A 36 -20.77 5.57 31.36
C ASN A 36 -21.21 7.04 31.19
N LEU A 37 -21.83 7.62 32.23
CA LEU A 37 -22.17 9.04 32.22
C LEU A 37 -20.86 9.83 32.14
N PRO A 38 -20.72 10.80 31.21
CA PRO A 38 -19.47 11.49 30.97
C PRO A 38 -19.04 12.34 32.18
N GLY A 39 -17.77 12.75 32.14
CA GLY A 39 -16.97 13.48 33.13
C GLY A 39 -17.59 14.68 33.87
N GLU A 40 -16.75 15.34 34.67
CA GLU A 40 -17.04 16.37 35.69
C GLU A 40 -17.96 15.93 36.85
N LYS A 41 -19.07 15.23 36.60
CA LYS A 41 -19.99 14.76 37.66
C LYS A 41 -19.44 13.59 38.48
N LEU A 42 -18.58 12.77 37.89
CA LEU A 42 -17.89 11.65 38.55
C LEU A 42 -16.68 12.13 39.36
N GLU A 43 -15.94 13.12 38.85
CA GLU A 43 -14.78 13.71 39.53
C GLU A 43 -15.17 14.53 40.76
N ALA A 44 -16.37 15.11 40.74
CA ALA A 44 -16.97 15.82 41.87
C ALA A 44 -17.74 14.91 42.85
N MET A 45 -17.69 13.58 42.69
CA MET A 45 -18.35 12.68 43.64
C MET A 45 -17.69 12.77 45.02
N PRO A 46 -18.47 12.74 46.12
CA PRO A 46 -17.92 12.78 47.46
C PRO A 46 -16.86 11.71 47.67
N VAL A 47 -15.78 12.07 48.38
CA VAL A 47 -14.64 11.22 48.75
C VAL A 47 -15.06 9.91 49.45
N GLU A 48 -16.33 9.79 49.83
CA GLU A 48 -16.94 8.75 50.67
C GLU A 48 -17.16 7.38 49.98
N VAL A 49 -16.84 7.20 48.68
CA VAL A 49 -16.86 5.87 48.03
C VAL A 49 -15.46 5.48 47.51
N PRO A 50 -14.53 5.03 48.39
CA PRO A 50 -13.15 4.69 48.02
C PRO A 50 -13.03 3.67 46.88
N GLY A 51 -13.95 2.70 46.80
CA GLY A 51 -13.96 1.69 45.75
C GLY A 51 -14.16 2.26 44.35
N LEU A 52 -14.94 3.33 44.22
CA LEU A 52 -15.23 3.95 42.93
C LEU A 52 -14.01 4.73 42.39
N LYS A 53 -13.30 5.44 43.27
CA LYS A 53 -12.03 6.11 42.91
C LYS A 53 -11.00 5.11 42.38
N LYS A 54 -10.88 3.94 43.03
CA LYS A 54 -10.00 2.86 42.58
C LYS A 54 -10.40 2.33 41.20
N ALA A 55 -11.69 2.13 40.94
CA ALA A 55 -12.18 1.69 39.63
C ALA A 55 -11.86 2.71 38.52
N LEU A 56 -12.10 4.00 38.75
CA LEU A 56 -11.76 5.08 37.82
C LEU A 56 -10.26 5.12 37.49
N THR A 57 -9.40 5.00 38.52
CA THR A 57 -7.94 4.96 38.32
C THR A 57 -7.51 3.75 37.49
N ILE A 58 -8.05 2.56 37.76
CA ILE A 58 -7.74 1.34 37.00
C ILE A 58 -8.20 1.49 35.53
N GLU A 59 -9.39 2.03 35.31
CA GLU A 59 -9.92 2.26 33.97
C GLU A 59 -9.05 3.25 33.17
N GLU A 60 -8.60 4.34 33.79
CA GLU A 60 -7.71 5.30 33.15
C GLU A 60 -6.35 4.67 32.79
N ILE A 61 -5.78 3.86 33.69
CA ILE A 61 -4.54 3.10 33.44
C ILE A 61 -4.75 2.12 32.28
N PHE A 62 -5.86 1.38 32.27
CA PHE A 62 -6.18 0.43 31.21
C PHE A 62 -6.35 1.12 29.85
N LYS A 63 -7.09 2.23 29.80
CA LYS A 63 -7.27 3.05 28.59
C LYS A 63 -5.95 3.65 28.10
N LYS A 64 -5.07 4.10 29.00
CA LYS A 64 -3.72 4.56 28.63
C LYS A 64 -2.91 3.43 28.02
N SER A 65 -2.90 2.26 28.65
CA SER A 65 -2.21 1.08 28.12
C SER A 65 -2.74 0.65 26.74
N GLU A 66 -4.05 0.66 26.52
CA GLU A 66 -4.65 0.37 25.21
C GLU A 66 -4.27 1.40 24.14
N LYS A 67 -4.31 2.70 24.48
CA LYS A 67 -3.89 3.77 23.56
C LYS A 67 -2.41 3.69 23.21
N GLU A 68 -1.55 3.44 24.19
CA GLU A 68 -0.11 3.27 24.01
C GLU A 68 0.18 2.05 23.12
N ARG A 69 -0.47 0.91 23.40
CA ARG A 69 -0.38 -0.28 22.57
C ARG A 69 -0.83 0.01 21.13
N ARG A 70 -1.97 0.67 20.95
CA ARG A 70 -2.49 1.02 19.62
C ARG A 70 -1.54 1.96 18.88
N LEU A 71 -0.94 2.93 19.58
CA LEU A 71 0.04 3.84 18.98
C LEU A 71 1.29 3.09 18.53
N TYR A 72 1.76 2.14 19.34
CA TYR A 72 2.87 1.25 18.98
C TYR A 72 2.54 0.41 17.74
N GLU A 73 1.38 -0.25 17.71
CA GLU A 73 0.93 -1.07 16.57
C GLU A 73 0.80 -0.24 15.28
N LEU A 74 0.27 0.99 15.36
CA LEU A 74 0.19 1.90 14.23
C LEU A 74 1.58 2.32 13.71
N ARG A 75 2.53 2.56 14.62
CA ARG A 75 3.91 2.87 14.24
C ARG A 75 4.59 1.69 13.55
N GLU A 76 4.46 0.50 14.10
CA GLU A 76 4.98 -0.72 13.46
C GLU A 76 4.35 -0.95 12.09
N LYS A 77 3.04 -0.76 11.96
CA LYS A 77 2.33 -0.85 10.69
C LYS A 77 2.88 0.14 9.67
N ALA A 78 3.05 1.41 10.05
CA ALA A 78 3.59 2.44 9.17
C ALA A 78 4.98 2.08 8.64
N ILE A 79 5.86 1.57 9.51
CA ILE A 79 7.21 1.12 9.13
C ILE A 79 7.14 -0.05 8.14
N ARG A 80 6.27 -1.05 8.39
CA ARG A 80 6.10 -2.20 7.50
C ARG A 80 5.50 -1.82 6.15
N ASP A 81 4.55 -0.89 6.15
CA ASP A 81 3.93 -0.35 4.94
C ASP A 81 4.99 0.37 4.09
N GLU A 82 5.86 1.18 4.71
CA GLU A 82 6.96 1.88 4.03
C GLU A 82 7.98 0.89 3.42
N ILE A 83 8.44 -0.10 4.20
CA ILE A 83 9.36 -1.14 3.71
C ILE A 83 8.74 -1.89 2.52
N SER A 84 7.47 -2.27 2.64
CA SER A 84 6.75 -3.02 1.60
C SER A 84 6.55 -2.18 0.33
N MET A 85 6.28 -0.89 0.50
CA MET A 85 6.14 0.06 -0.62
C MET A 85 7.46 0.20 -1.39
N VAL A 86 8.58 0.39 -0.69
CA VAL A 86 9.91 0.52 -1.30
C VAL A 86 10.30 -0.78 -2.01
N ALA A 87 10.20 -1.92 -1.32
CA ALA A 87 10.52 -3.23 -1.90
C ALA A 87 9.69 -3.52 -3.16
N GLY A 88 8.38 -3.24 -3.12
CA GLY A 88 7.52 -3.40 -4.27
C GLY A 88 7.85 -2.44 -5.42
N ALA A 89 8.31 -1.22 -5.12
CA ALA A 89 8.76 -0.27 -6.15
C ALA A 89 10.06 -0.73 -6.83
N GLU A 90 11.03 -1.22 -6.04
CA GLU A 90 12.28 -1.78 -6.55
C GLU A 90 12.03 -3.01 -7.43
N GLU A 91 11.20 -3.95 -6.99
CA GLU A 91 10.87 -5.14 -7.75
C GLU A 91 10.22 -4.79 -9.10
N ARG A 92 9.24 -3.87 -9.10
CA ARG A 92 8.60 -3.39 -10.34
C ARG A 92 9.61 -2.68 -11.25
N GLY A 93 10.49 -1.86 -10.69
CA GLY A 93 11.56 -1.18 -11.42
C GLY A 93 12.50 -2.18 -12.10
N MET A 94 12.99 -3.18 -11.36
CA MET A 94 13.85 -4.23 -11.92
C MET A 94 13.14 -5.08 -12.96
N ALA A 95 11.86 -5.44 -12.74
CA ALA A 95 11.07 -6.19 -13.72
C ALA A 95 10.90 -5.41 -15.02
N LYS A 96 10.53 -4.13 -14.93
CA LYS A 96 10.38 -3.24 -16.08
C LYS A 96 11.71 -3.06 -16.82
N GLY A 97 12.79 -2.75 -16.10
CA GLY A 97 14.12 -2.57 -16.69
C GLY A 97 14.65 -3.82 -17.39
N ARG A 98 14.37 -5.03 -16.86
CA ARG A 98 14.72 -6.28 -17.55
C ARG A 98 13.95 -6.47 -18.86
N ILE A 99 12.68 -6.07 -18.91
CA ILE A 99 11.86 -6.18 -20.12
C ILE A 99 12.32 -5.15 -21.15
N GLU A 100 12.47 -3.90 -20.75
CA GLU A 100 12.93 -2.80 -21.62
C GLU A 100 14.32 -3.11 -22.20
N GLY A 101 15.29 -3.46 -21.35
CA GLY A 101 16.64 -3.79 -21.80
C GLY A 101 16.70 -5.03 -22.72
N ARG A 102 15.78 -5.99 -22.54
CA ARG A 102 15.67 -7.13 -23.47
C ARG A 102 15.15 -6.70 -24.84
N ILE A 103 14.17 -5.80 -24.89
CA ILE A 103 13.61 -5.28 -26.14
C ILE A 103 14.66 -4.41 -26.86
N GLU A 104 15.30 -3.49 -26.13
CA GLU A 104 16.38 -2.64 -26.66
C GLU A 104 17.51 -3.49 -27.26
N GLY A 105 17.97 -4.53 -26.54
CA GLY A 105 19.00 -5.43 -27.05
C GLY A 105 18.58 -6.23 -28.29
N LEU A 106 17.29 -6.56 -28.46
CA LEU A 106 16.79 -7.20 -29.67
C LEU A 106 16.80 -6.22 -30.86
N VAL A 107 16.38 -4.98 -30.63
CA VAL A 107 16.37 -3.90 -31.63
C VAL A 107 17.79 -3.59 -32.09
N GLU A 108 18.74 -3.41 -31.16
CA GLU A 108 20.15 -3.19 -31.48
C GLU A 108 20.73 -4.33 -32.32
N LYS A 109 20.48 -5.58 -31.91
CA LYS A 109 20.95 -6.75 -32.65
C LYS A 109 20.35 -6.83 -34.07
N ALA A 110 19.10 -6.46 -34.24
CA ALA A 110 18.44 -6.44 -35.55
C ALA A 110 19.07 -5.35 -36.46
N ARG A 111 19.26 -4.13 -35.93
CA ARG A 111 19.97 -3.05 -36.65
C ARG A 111 21.38 -3.45 -37.06
N ASP A 112 22.15 -4.03 -36.16
CA ASP A 112 23.51 -4.53 -36.43
C ASP A 112 23.51 -5.58 -37.53
N SER A 113 22.53 -6.49 -37.51
CA SER A 113 22.39 -7.55 -38.52
C SER A 113 22.09 -6.97 -39.90
N ILE A 114 21.19 -5.99 -39.98
CA ILE A 114 20.84 -5.26 -41.21
C ILE A 114 22.04 -4.48 -41.73
N ASN A 115 22.69 -3.68 -40.87
CA ASN A 115 23.88 -2.89 -41.23
C ASN A 115 25.00 -3.79 -41.76
N ARG A 116 25.25 -4.94 -41.11
CA ARG A 116 26.25 -5.92 -41.56
C ARG A 116 25.88 -6.57 -42.89
N LEU A 117 24.60 -6.84 -43.13
CA LEU A 117 24.11 -7.37 -44.41
C LEU A 117 24.32 -6.36 -45.54
N LEU A 118 23.94 -5.09 -45.32
CA LEU A 118 24.16 -3.99 -46.26
C LEU A 118 25.64 -3.80 -46.58
N GLN A 119 26.52 -3.78 -45.57
CA GLN A 119 27.95 -3.65 -45.80
C GLN A 119 28.53 -4.79 -46.66
N LYS A 120 28.03 -6.02 -46.47
CA LYS A 120 28.52 -7.19 -47.22
C LYS A 120 28.00 -7.27 -48.66
N ARG A 121 26.73 -6.92 -48.89
CA ARG A 121 26.07 -7.11 -50.20
C ARG A 121 25.94 -5.82 -51.01
N PHE A 122 25.81 -4.68 -50.35
CA PHE A 122 25.43 -3.39 -50.93
C PHE A 122 26.31 -2.25 -50.36
N ALA A 123 27.62 -2.45 -50.34
CA ALA A 123 28.57 -1.53 -49.71
C ALA A 123 28.47 -0.07 -50.20
N SER A 124 28.07 0.15 -51.46
CA SER A 124 27.92 1.48 -52.05
C SER A 124 26.81 2.33 -51.42
N VAL A 125 25.83 1.71 -50.75
CA VAL A 125 24.67 2.39 -50.13
C VAL A 125 24.62 2.22 -48.62
N ALA A 126 25.48 1.38 -48.04
CA ALA A 126 25.46 1.04 -46.62
C ALA A 126 25.61 2.27 -45.71
N SER A 127 26.60 3.14 -45.99
CA SER A 127 26.84 4.35 -45.18
C SER A 127 25.72 5.38 -45.28
N GLU A 128 25.03 5.45 -46.41
CA GLU A 128 23.88 6.34 -46.61
C GLU A 128 22.67 5.89 -45.80
N LEU A 129 22.42 4.57 -45.76
CA LEU A 129 21.24 3.99 -45.13
C LEU A 129 21.39 3.76 -43.62
N GLN A 130 22.63 3.73 -43.10
CA GLN A 130 22.92 3.43 -41.71
C GLN A 130 22.15 4.32 -40.72
N ASN A 131 22.15 5.64 -40.94
CA ASN A 131 21.42 6.57 -40.07
C ASN A 131 19.91 6.30 -40.05
N ASN A 132 19.32 5.86 -41.16
CA ASN A 132 17.89 5.53 -41.19
C ASN A 132 17.60 4.30 -40.32
N ILE A 133 18.44 3.26 -40.41
CA ILE A 133 18.30 2.03 -39.62
C ILE A 133 18.49 2.30 -38.13
N ASP A 134 19.49 3.10 -37.77
CA ASP A 134 19.83 3.41 -36.38
C ASP A 134 18.71 4.18 -35.66
N GLN A 135 17.83 4.86 -36.38
CA GLN A 135 16.68 5.57 -35.83
C GLN A 135 15.43 4.68 -35.66
N ILE A 136 15.37 3.52 -36.31
CA ILE A 136 14.17 2.64 -36.25
C ILE A 136 14.17 1.86 -34.95
N THR A 137 13.26 2.18 -34.04
CA THR A 137 13.12 1.49 -32.74
C THR A 137 12.15 0.31 -32.78
N ASP A 138 11.35 0.20 -33.84
CA ASP A 138 10.36 -0.85 -33.98
C ASP A 138 10.97 -2.13 -34.58
N LEU A 139 10.90 -3.22 -33.82
CA LEU A 139 11.49 -4.49 -34.19
C LEU A 139 10.81 -5.12 -35.43
N GLU A 140 9.50 -5.00 -35.55
CA GLU A 140 8.76 -5.56 -36.71
C GLU A 140 9.13 -4.85 -38.00
N THR A 141 9.37 -3.54 -37.95
CA THR A 141 9.91 -2.78 -39.09
C THR A 141 11.31 -3.25 -39.46
N LEU A 142 12.19 -3.48 -38.47
CA LEU A 142 13.53 -4.01 -38.73
C LEU A 142 13.49 -5.41 -39.34
N ASP A 143 12.64 -6.31 -38.84
CA ASP A 143 12.49 -7.66 -39.39
C ASP A 143 11.99 -7.63 -40.84
N ARG A 144 10.99 -6.78 -41.15
CA ARG A 144 10.51 -6.60 -42.53
C ARG A 144 11.59 -6.05 -43.47
N ILE A 145 12.40 -5.11 -42.99
CA ILE A 145 13.54 -4.57 -43.76
C ILE A 145 14.57 -5.68 -43.99
N TYR A 146 14.88 -6.48 -42.97
CA TYR A 146 15.83 -7.57 -43.06
C TYR A 146 15.40 -8.60 -44.13
N ASP A 147 14.15 -9.04 -44.11
CA ASP A 147 13.61 -10.00 -45.08
C ASP A 147 13.67 -9.43 -46.51
N ARG A 148 13.23 -8.18 -46.71
CA ARG A 148 13.30 -7.53 -48.03
C ARG A 148 14.74 -7.37 -48.54
N LEU A 149 15.70 -7.15 -47.64
CA LEU A 149 17.12 -7.06 -48.00
C LEU A 149 17.74 -8.41 -48.35
N LEU A 150 17.20 -9.52 -47.86
CA LEU A 150 17.60 -10.85 -48.31
C LEU A 150 17.21 -11.06 -49.77
N ASP A 151 16.01 -10.63 -50.15
CA ASP A 151 15.48 -10.76 -51.52
C ASP A 151 16.03 -9.73 -52.51
N ALA A 152 16.65 -8.65 -52.04
CA ALA A 152 17.24 -7.63 -52.89
C ALA A 152 18.44 -8.21 -53.70
N GLU A 153 18.53 -7.84 -54.98
CA GLU A 153 19.64 -8.20 -55.87
C GLU A 153 20.49 -6.98 -56.25
N THR A 154 19.93 -5.77 -56.11
CA THR A 154 20.58 -4.52 -56.52
C THR A 154 20.65 -3.50 -55.37
N PRO A 155 21.62 -2.57 -55.39
CA PRO A 155 21.69 -1.49 -54.41
C PRO A 155 20.41 -0.64 -54.34
N GLU A 156 19.71 -0.47 -55.46
CA GLU A 156 18.51 0.36 -55.54
C GLU A 156 17.30 -0.33 -54.92
N GLN A 157 17.16 -1.65 -55.07
CA GLN A 157 16.18 -2.43 -54.31
C GLN A 157 16.47 -2.40 -52.81
N ALA A 158 17.75 -2.43 -52.41
CA ALA A 158 18.14 -2.32 -51.01
C ALA A 158 17.76 -0.95 -50.40
N ARG A 159 17.91 0.15 -51.16
CA ARG A 159 17.40 1.47 -50.72
C ARG A 159 15.89 1.48 -50.54
N GLN A 160 15.15 0.92 -51.50
CA GLN A 160 13.70 0.85 -51.41
C GLN A 160 13.25 0.04 -50.19
N ALA A 161 13.94 -1.06 -49.88
CA ALA A 161 13.62 -1.89 -48.72
C ALA A 161 13.74 -1.12 -47.39
N VAL A 162 14.71 -0.23 -47.25
CA VAL A 162 14.97 0.55 -46.02
C VAL A 162 14.09 1.81 -45.93
N LEU A 163 13.76 2.44 -47.06
CA LEU A 163 13.06 3.73 -47.10
C LEU A 163 11.53 3.63 -47.26
N SER A 164 10.99 2.43 -47.44
CA SER A 164 9.56 2.15 -47.56
C SER A 164 8.87 1.98 -46.21
#